data_AF-A0A916PAI6-F1
#
_entry.id   AF-A0A916PAI6-F1
#
_cell.length_a   1.000
_cell.length_b   1.000
_cell.length_c   1.000
_cell.angle_alpha   90.00
_cell.angle_beta   90.00
_cell.angle_gamma   90.00
#
_symmetry.space_group_name_H-M   'P 1'
#
loop_
_entity.id
_entity.type
_entity.pdbx_description
1 polymer ?
#
loop_
_entity_poly.entity_id
_entity_poly.type
_entity_poly.pdbx_seq_one_letter_code
_entity_poly.pdbx_strand_id
1 'polypeptide(L)' 'MLCVPAGDPRWDHVQDIGDVPAFELDAIKHFFVHYKDLEPGKFVKAADWVDRAEAEAEVQRSVERFKAGTH' A
#
# COMPACT_ATOMS: atom_id res chain seq x y z
N MET A 1 -1.35 -1.21 0.96
CA MET A 1 -2.24 -1.15 -0.22
C MET A 1 -2.41 0.30 -0.63
N LEU A 2 -1.97 0.65 -1.83
CA LEU A 2 -2.32 1.90 -2.50
C LEU A 2 -3.38 1.56 -3.55
N CYS A 3 -4.44 2.37 -3.64
CA CYS A 3 -5.59 2.08 -4.49
C CYS A 3 -6.05 3.35 -5.23
N VAL A 4 -6.70 3.16 -6.37
CA VAL A 4 -7.44 4.19 -7.11
C VAL A 4 -8.94 3.82 -7.15
N PRO A 5 -9.85 4.78 -7.41
CA PRO A 5 -11.27 4.48 -7.54
C PRO A 5 -11.56 3.52 -8.70
N ALA A 6 -12.33 2.46 -8.43
CA ALA A 6 -12.78 1.54 -9.48
C ALA A 6 -13.89 2.16 -10.34
N GLY A 7 -13.82 1.96 -11.66
CA GLY A 7 -14.83 2.42 -12.61
C GLY A 7 -14.80 3.93 -12.92
N ASP A 8 -13.72 4.62 -12.55
CA ASP A 8 -13.53 6.04 -12.82
C ASP A 8 -12.48 6.24 -13.93
N PRO A 9 -12.89 6.66 -15.16
CA PRO A 9 -11.98 6.81 -16.29
C PRO A 9 -10.84 7.81 -16.06
N ARG A 10 -10.96 8.70 -15.06
CA ARG A 10 -9.88 9.63 -14.70
C ARG A 10 -8.63 8.91 -14.22
N TRP A 11 -8.75 7.66 -13.78
CA TRP A 11 -7.65 6.86 -13.22
C TRP A 11 -7.21 5.70 -14.11
N ASP A 12 -7.77 5.55 -15.32
CA ASP A 12 -7.44 4.42 -16.23
C ASP A 12 -5.97 4.37 -16.62
N HIS A 13 -5.25 5.50 -16.51
CA HIS A 13 -3.82 5.61 -16.79
C HIS A 13 -2.92 5.08 -15.65
N VAL A 14 -3.47 4.78 -14.47
CA VAL A 14 -2.71 4.28 -13.31
C VAL A 14 -3.04 2.80 -13.12
N GLN A 15 -2.14 1.93 -13.58
CA GLN A 15 -2.33 0.49 -13.60
C GLN A 15 -1.32 -0.26 -12.74
N ASP A 16 -0.14 0.30 -12.53
CA ASP A 16 0.88 -0.24 -11.65
C ASP A 16 1.55 0.86 -10.83
N ILE A 17 2.39 0.47 -9.86
CA ILE A 17 3.07 1.41 -8.97
C ILE A 17 3.95 2.41 -9.72
N GLY A 18 4.49 2.01 -10.87
CA GLY A 18 5.32 2.87 -11.73
C GLY A 18 4.54 4.00 -12.42
N ASP A 19 3.22 3.92 -12.48
CA ASP A 19 2.37 4.97 -13.05
C ASP A 19 2.08 6.10 -12.04
N VAL A 20 2.42 5.89 -10.76
CA VAL A 20 2.28 6.90 -9.71
C VAL A 20 3.54 7.76 -9.67
N PRO A 21 3.43 9.10 -9.63
CA PRO A 21 4.59 9.97 -9.53
C PRO A 21 5.46 9.64 -8.31
N ALA A 22 6.78 9.51 -8.52
CA ALA A 22 7.72 9.18 -7.44
C ALA A 22 7.62 10.13 -6.24
N PHE A 23 7.37 11.42 -6.47
CA PHE A 23 7.19 12.41 -5.40
C PHE A 23 6.01 12.08 -4.48
N GLU A 24 4.90 11.57 -5.03
CA GLU A 24 3.74 11.16 -4.24
C GLU A 24 4.07 9.90 -3.41
N LEU A 25 4.73 8.93 -4.03
CA LEU A 25 5.20 7.70 -3.37
C LEU A 25 6.16 8.00 -2.22
N ASP A 26 7.10 8.92 -2.43
CA ASP A 26 8.09 9.34 -1.43
C ASP A 26 7.44 10.12 -0.29
N ALA A 27 6.48 11.01 -0.58
CA ALA A 27 5.74 11.73 0.44
C ALA A 27 4.94 10.78 1.34
N ILE A 28 4.28 9.77 0.76
CA ILE A 28 3.56 8.74 1.51
C ILE A 28 4.54 7.91 2.36
N LYS A 29 5.67 7.47 1.78
CA LYS A 29 6.72 6.73 2.50
C LYS A 29 7.26 7.54 3.69
N HIS A 30 7.60 8.81 3.47
CA HIS A 30 8.09 9.72 4.50
C HIS A 30 7.11 9.85 5.67
N PHE A 31 5.82 10.02 5.38
CA PHE A 31 4.79 10.08 6.42
C PHE A 31 4.82 8.84 7.32
N PHE A 32 4.77 7.63 6.73
CA PHE A 32 4.71 6.40 7.53
C PHE A 32 6.00 6.08 8.29
N VAL A 33 7.16 6.50 7.77
CA VAL A 33 8.44 6.36 8.48
C VAL A 33 8.47 7.24 9.72
N HIS A 34 8.01 8.49 9.62
CA HIS A 34 8.26 9.51 10.65
C HIS A 34 7.09 9.79 11.60
N TYR A 35 5.84 9.44 11.25
CA TYR A 35 4.68 9.88 12.05
C TYR A 35 4.67 9.37 13.50
N LYS A 36 5.48 8.35 13.81
CA LYS A 36 5.62 7.73 15.13
C LYS A 36 6.91 8.09 15.86
N ASP A 37 7.74 8.99 15.34
CA ASP A 37 9.06 9.28 15.91
C ASP A 37 9.00 9.79 17.35
N LEU A 38 7.87 10.39 17.75
CA LEU A 38 7.63 10.88 19.11
C LEU A 38 6.85 9.89 20.00
N GLU A 39 6.57 8.68 19.51
CA GLU A 39 5.91 7.62 20.28
C GLU A 39 6.98 6.70 20.91
N PRO A 40 7.22 6.76 22.24
CA PRO A 40 8.29 6.00 22.88
C PRO A 40 8.17 4.50 22.61
N GLY A 41 9.27 3.90 22.12
CA GLY A 41 9.34 2.47 21.83
C GLY A 41 8.73 2.05 20.49
N LYS A 42 8.26 2.98 19.64
CA LYS A 42 7.80 2.67 18.28
C LYS A 42 8.80 3.14 17.24
N PHE A 43 9.02 2.31 16.23
CA PHE A 43 9.82 2.63 15.05
C PHE A 43 9.30 1.83 13.86
N VAL A 44 9.54 2.33 12.65
CA VAL A 44 9.27 1.61 11.39
C VAL A 44 10.60 1.27 10.73
N LYS A 45 10.86 -0.01 10.45
CA LYS A 45 12.17 -0.50 9.98
C LYS A 45 12.33 -0.56 8.46
N ALA A 46 11.24 -0.68 7.71
CA ALA A 46 11.25 -0.76 6.26
C ALA A 46 9.90 -0.30 5.70
N ALA A 47 9.93 0.48 4.62
CA ALA A 47 8.77 0.92 3.88
C ALA A 47 9.17 0.99 2.41
N ASP A 48 8.98 -0.10 1.68
CA ASP A 48 9.26 -0.15 0.25
C ASP A 48 7.97 -0.41 -0.52
N TRP A 49 7.94 0.11 -1.74
CA TRP A 49 6.84 -0.06 -2.66
C TRP A 49 7.05 -1.32 -3.50
N VAL A 50 5.95 -2.02 -3.74
CA VAL A 50 5.90 -3.22 -4.58
C VAL A 50 4.86 -3.00 -5.67
N ASP A 51 4.90 -3.83 -6.70
CA ASP A 51 4.00 -3.73 -7.85
C ASP A 51 2.56 -4.17 -7.52
N ARG A 52 1.67 -3.99 -8.51
CA ARG A 52 0.28 -4.44 -8.42
C ARG A 52 0.15 -5.94 -8.17
N ALA A 53 1.01 -6.77 -8.78
CA ALA A 53 0.91 -8.23 -8.68
C ALA A 53 1.16 -8.71 -7.25
N GLU A 54 2.17 -8.16 -6.57
CA GLU A 54 2.43 -8.47 -5.16
C GLU A 54 1.31 -7.96 -4.25
N ALA A 55 0.76 -6.78 -4.54
CA ALA A 55 -0.38 -6.22 -3.82
C ALA A 55 -1.63 -7.10 -3.94
N GLU A 56 -1.97 -7.55 -5.15
CA GLU A 56 -3.08 -8.48 -5.39
C GLU A 56 -2.87 -9.83 -4.70
N ALA A 57 -1.63 -10.35 -4.72
CA ALA A 57 -1.29 -11.59 -4.03
C ALA A 57 -1.50 -11.47 -2.52
N GLU A 58 -1.17 -10.32 -1.90
CA GLU A 58 -1.44 -10.10 -0.47
C GLU A 58 -2.93 -9.94 -0.15
N VAL A 59 -3.71 -9.31 -1.04
CA VAL A 59 -5.18 -9.26 -0.92
C VAL A 59 -5.75 -10.67 -0.96
N GLN A 60 -5.35 -11.48 -1.94
CA GLN A 60 -5.83 -12.86 -2.08
C GLN A 60 -5.50 -13.70 -0.84
N ARG A 61 -4.24 -13.66 -0.37
CA ARG A 61 -3.82 -14.34 0.87
C ARG A 61 -4.63 -13.87 2.08
N SER A 62 -4.90 -12.57 2.18
CA SER A 62 -5.69 -11.99 3.27
C SER A 62 -7.15 -12.45 3.25
N VAL A 63 -7.77 -12.50 2.07
CA VAL A 63 -9.13 -13.02 1.87
C VAL A 63 -9.21 -14.51 2.23
N GLU A 64 -8.22 -15.30 1.84
CA GLU A 64 -8.14 -16.73 2.19
C GLU A 64 -8.01 -16.93 3.70
N ARG A 65 -7.10 -16.19 4.36
CA ARG A 65 -6.97 -16.21 5.83
C ARG A 65 -8.28 -15.82 6.51
N PHE A 66 -8.97 -14.81 6.01
CA PHE A 66 -10.26 -14.39 6.55
C PHE A 66 -11.32 -15.50 6.44
N LYS A 67 -11.40 -16.18 5.29
CA LYS A 67 -12.33 -17.30 5.08
C LYS A 67 -11.99 -18.54 5.92
N ALA A 68 -10.70 -18.82 6.11
CA ALA A 68 -10.21 -19.95 6.90
C ALA A 68 -10.33 -19.67 8.42
N GLY A 69 -10.27 -18.41 8.82
CA GLY A 69 -10.56 -17.97 10.18
C GLY A 69 -12.05 -18.11 10.47
N THR A 70 -12.43 -19.26 11.05
CA THR A 70 -13.78 -19.50 11.57
C THR A 70 -14.20 -18.38 12.51
N HIS A 71 -15.13 -17.54 12.05
CA HIS A 71 -16.05 -16.79 12.90
C HIS A 71 -17.40 -17.52 12.91
#